data_AF-A0AAW0LTA7-F1
#
_entry.id   AF-A0AAW0LTA7-F1
#
_cell.length_a   1.000
_cell.length_b   1.000
_cell.length_c   1.000
_cell.angle_alpha   90.00
_cell.angle_beta   90.00
_cell.angle_gamma   90.00
#
_symmetry.space_group_name_H-M   'P 1'
#
loop_
_entity.id
_entity.type
_entity.pdbx_description
1 polymer ?
#
loop_
_entity_poly.entity_id
_entity_poly.type
_entity_poly.pdbx_seq_one_letter_code
_entity_poly.pdbx_strand_id
1 'polypeptide(L)'
;MSCSKGGFPLLHVLNFWMLEELEEWNVVEEAMPNLKKLEIRSCNSLKVPTGLGHLKTLSELKLKDMPVKFTAEIEETKEIIWGDIALSPAIIIDDHSQY
;
A
#
# COMPACT_ATOMS: atom_id res chain seq x y z
N MET A 1 3.89 11.76 -3.06
CA MET A 1 2.72 11.67 -3.96
C MET A 1 1.43 11.87 -3.17
N SER A 2 0.44 12.58 -3.73
CA SER A 2 -0.92 12.64 -3.19
C SER A 2 -1.95 12.59 -4.32
N CYS A 3 -3.12 12.02 -4.04
CA CYS A 3 -4.25 11.99 -4.98
C CYS A 3 -5.38 12.85 -4.40
N SER A 4 -6.11 13.60 -5.23
CA SER A 4 -7.24 14.39 -4.76
C SER A 4 -8.46 13.52 -4.44
N LYS A 5 -9.33 13.99 -3.55
CA LYS A 5 -10.65 13.40 -3.30
C LYS A 5 -11.40 13.20 -4.63
N GLY A 6 -11.91 11.99 -4.88
CA GLY A 6 -12.60 11.64 -6.12
C GLY A 6 -11.72 11.64 -7.37
N GLY A 7 -10.39 11.65 -7.24
CA GLY A 7 -9.47 11.71 -8.39
C GLY A 7 -9.51 10.45 -9.26
N PHE A 8 -9.65 9.28 -8.65
CA PHE A 8 -9.56 7.99 -9.33
C PHE A 8 -10.71 7.04 -8.93
N PRO A 9 -11.97 7.40 -9.22
CA PRO A 9 -13.13 6.63 -8.78
C PRO A 9 -13.21 5.24 -9.42
N LEU A 10 -12.58 5.01 -10.57
CA LEU A 10 -12.62 3.74 -11.30
C LEU A 10 -11.32 2.93 -11.20
N LEU A 11 -10.34 3.38 -10.41
CA LEU A 11 -9.06 2.70 -10.29
C LEU A 11 -9.22 1.46 -9.39
N HIS A 12 -8.90 0.28 -9.96
CA HIS A 12 -9.01 -1.00 -9.27
C HIS A 12 -7.65 -1.62 -8.91
N VAL A 13 -6.60 -1.27 -9.66
CA VAL A 13 -5.24 -1.80 -9.49
C VAL A 13 -4.27 -0.64 -9.56
N LEU A 14 -3.33 -0.58 -8.62
CA LEU A 14 -2.24 0.40 -8.58
C LEU A 14 -0.92 -0.32 -8.31
N ASN A 15 0.09 -0.03 -9.13
CA ASN A 15 1.42 -0.61 -9.00
C ASN A 15 2.47 0.50 -8.90
N PHE A 16 3.33 0.45 -7.89
CA PHE A 16 4.53 1.27 -7.77
C PHE A 16 5.75 0.39 -7.92
N TRP A 17 6.51 0.57 -9.00
CA TRP A 17 7.68 -0.24 -9.31
C TRP A 17 8.91 0.65 -9.48
N MET A 18 9.99 0.31 -8.76
CA MET A 18 11.31 0.94 -8.91
C MET A 18 11.29 2.46 -8.76
N LEU A 19 10.40 2.97 -7.88
CA LEU A 19 10.31 4.40 -7.58
C LEU A 19 11.27 4.74 -6.43
N GLU A 20 12.58 4.65 -6.69
CA GLU A 20 13.64 4.77 -5.67
C GLU A 20 13.62 6.12 -4.93
N GLU A 21 13.15 7.18 -5.58
CA GLU A 21 13.06 8.54 -5.02
C GLU A 21 11.68 8.82 -4.38
N LEU A 22 10.73 7.89 -4.43
CA LEU A 22 9.42 8.09 -3.83
C LEU A 22 9.51 7.85 -2.32
N GLU A 23 9.65 8.93 -1.55
CA GLU A 23 9.75 8.85 -0.09
C GLU A 23 8.39 8.76 0.62
N GLU A 24 7.39 9.48 0.11
CA GLU A 24 6.11 9.67 0.79
C GLU A 24 4.93 9.49 -0.15
N TRP A 25 3.91 8.78 0.34
CA TRP A 25 2.62 8.67 -0.31
C TRP A 25 1.49 8.93 0.69
N ASN A 26 0.72 9.98 0.44
CA ASN A 26 -0.45 10.31 1.24
C ASN A 26 -1.72 9.87 0.51
N VAL A 27 -2.41 8.88 1.07
CA VAL A 27 -3.69 8.38 0.56
C VAL A 27 -4.80 9.25 1.14
N VAL A 28 -5.29 10.18 0.33
CA VAL A 28 -6.44 11.02 0.69
C VAL A 28 -7.71 10.17 0.68
N GLU A 29 -8.57 10.39 1.67
CA GLU A 29 -9.87 9.74 1.78
C GLU A 29 -10.70 9.95 0.49
N GLU A 30 -11.42 8.91 0.06
CA GLU A 30 -12.21 8.91 -1.19
C GLU A 30 -11.43 9.21 -2.48
N ALA A 31 -10.09 9.23 -2.47
CA ALA A 31 -9.31 9.44 -3.70
C ALA A 31 -9.37 8.25 -4.65
N MET A 32 -9.37 7.03 -4.09
CA MET A 32 -9.36 5.75 -4.81
C MET A 32 -10.33 4.76 -4.14
N PRO A 33 -11.65 5.05 -4.15
CA PRO A 33 -12.63 4.29 -3.35
C PRO A 33 -12.79 2.82 -3.80
N ASN A 34 -12.42 2.49 -5.04
CA ASN A 34 -12.60 1.16 -5.63
C ASN A 34 -11.28 0.38 -5.80
N LEU A 35 -10.19 0.80 -5.17
CA LEU A 35 -8.90 0.15 -5.29
C LEU A 35 -8.89 -1.21 -4.60
N LYS A 36 -8.74 -2.28 -5.38
CA LYS A 36 -8.78 -3.67 -4.90
C LYS A 36 -7.39 -4.27 -4.71
N LYS A 37 -6.42 -3.86 -5.53
CA LYS A 37 -5.06 -4.40 -5.53
C LYS A 37 -4.03 -3.30 -5.53
N LEU A 38 -3.04 -3.43 -4.65
CA LEU A 38 -1.89 -2.55 -4.55
C LEU A 38 -0.62 -3.40 -4.55
N GLU A 39 0.26 -3.18 -5.52
CA GLU A 39 1.61 -3.73 -5.51
C GLU A 39 2.63 -2.61 -5.31
N ILE A 40 3.53 -2.78 -4.34
CA ILE A 40 4.68 -1.91 -4.14
C ILE A 40 5.93 -2.76 -4.28
N ARG A 41 6.78 -2.39 -5.24
CA ARG A 41 7.98 -3.14 -5.60
C ARG A 41 9.20 -2.26 -5.71
N SER A 42 10.29 -2.64 -5.03
CA SER A 42 11.59 -1.95 -5.13
C SER A 42 11.47 -0.43 -4.94
N CYS A 43 10.70 0.01 -3.94
CA CYS A 43 10.56 1.42 -3.58
C CYS A 43 11.29 1.65 -2.25
N ASN A 44 12.62 1.67 -2.29
CA ASN A 44 13.44 1.52 -1.09
C ASN A 44 13.39 2.72 -0.13
N SER A 45 13.05 3.90 -0.65
CA SER A 45 12.92 5.13 0.15
C SER A 45 11.51 5.36 0.68
N LEU A 46 10.52 4.58 0.21
CA LEU A 46 9.11 4.78 0.57
C LEU A 46 8.88 4.43 2.04
N LYS A 47 8.32 5.38 2.80
CA LYS A 47 7.79 5.17 4.14
C LYS A 47 6.38 4.61 4.08
N VAL A 48 5.91 3.96 5.15
CA VAL A 48 4.53 3.44 5.21
C VAL A 48 3.55 4.56 4.87
N PRO A 49 2.66 4.37 3.87
CA PRO A 49 1.79 5.44 3.39
C PRO A 49 0.83 5.94 4.47
N THR A 50 0.71 7.26 4.60
CA THR A 50 -0.29 7.86 5.49
C THR A 50 -1.69 7.69 4.89
N GLY A 51 -2.67 7.32 5.71
CA GLY A 51 -4.05 7.14 5.26
C GLY A 51 -4.28 5.84 4.48
N LEU A 52 -3.38 4.85 4.55
CA LEU A 52 -3.56 3.55 3.88
C LEU A 52 -4.89 2.88 4.26
N GLY A 53 -5.38 3.09 5.48
CA GLY A 53 -6.69 2.63 5.96
C GLY A 53 -7.90 3.28 5.28
N HIS A 54 -7.71 4.32 4.45
CA HIS A 54 -8.76 4.88 3.59
C HIS A 54 -9.08 3.96 2.38
N LEU A 55 -8.20 3.00 2.06
CA LEU A 55 -8.42 2.03 1.00
C LEU A 55 -9.36 0.90 1.46
N LYS A 56 -10.64 1.26 1.70
CA LYS A 56 -11.65 0.35 2.30
C LYS A 56 -11.98 -0.88 1.46
N THR A 57 -11.69 -0.84 0.16
CA THR A 57 -11.96 -1.95 -0.78
C THR A 57 -10.71 -2.77 -1.12
N LEU A 58 -9.57 -2.48 -0.49
CA LEU A 58 -8.32 -3.17 -0.74
C LEU A 58 -8.43 -4.62 -0.28
N SER A 59 -8.28 -5.54 -1.22
CA SER A 59 -8.31 -6.98 -0.97
C SER A 59 -6.92 -7.61 -0.97
N GLU A 60 -5.94 -6.95 -1.61
CA GLU A 60 -4.60 -7.48 -1.79
C GLU A 60 -3.57 -6.34 -1.69
N LEU A 61 -2.62 -6.49 -0.78
CA LEU A 61 -1.42 -5.68 -0.68
C LEU A 61 -0.21 -6.58 -0.92
N LYS A 62 0.46 -6.39 -2.05
CA LYS A 62 1.67 -7.14 -2.39
C LYS A 62 2.90 -6.25 -2.24
N LEU A 63 3.84 -6.72 -1.43
CA LEU A 63 5.12 -6.07 -1.18
C LEU A 63 6.21 -6.98 -1.74
N LYS A 64 7.00 -6.46 -2.68
CA LYS A 64 8.04 -7.24 -3.35
C LYS A 64 9.35 -6.48 -3.37
N ASP A 65 10.45 -7.15 -3.02
CA ASP A 65 11.78 -6.52 -3.03
C ASP A 65 11.77 -5.17 -2.23
N MET A 66 11.04 -5.13 -1.11
CA MET A 66 10.88 -3.94 -0.25
C MET A 66 11.80 -4.04 0.98
N PRO A 67 12.24 -2.91 1.56
CA PRO A 67 13.08 -2.93 2.77
C PRO A 67 12.40 -3.69 3.91
N VAL A 68 13.15 -4.53 4.62
CA VAL A 68 12.63 -5.33 5.76
C VAL A 68 11.96 -4.47 6.81
N LYS A 69 12.49 -3.25 7.05
CA LYS A 69 11.88 -2.29 7.98
C LYS A 69 10.47 -1.90 7.54
N PHE A 70 10.25 -1.67 6.25
CA PHE A 70 8.94 -1.30 5.70
C PHE A 70 7.94 -2.44 5.87
N THR A 71 8.33 -3.67 5.49
CA THR A 71 7.43 -4.84 5.61
C THR A 71 7.11 -5.15 7.07
N ALA A 72 8.08 -5.01 7.98
CA ALA A 72 7.87 -5.19 9.41
C ALA A 72 6.90 -4.15 10.01
N GLU A 73 7.03 -2.89 9.61
CA GLU A 73 6.14 -1.80 10.06
C GLU A 73 4.69 -2.04 9.58
N ILE A 74 4.49 -2.53 8.36
CA ILE A 74 3.17 -2.94 7.86
C ILE A 74 2.61 -4.09 8.68
N GLU A 75 3.40 -5.13 8.96
CA GLU A 75 2.96 -6.29 9.76
C GLU A 75 2.58 -5.91 11.20
N GLU A 76 3.31 -4.99 11.83
CA GLU A 76 3.01 -4.47 13.17
C GLU A 76 1.74 -3.61 13.19
N THR A 77 1.52 -2.81 12.14
CA THR A 77 0.42 -1.83 12.10
C THR A 77 -0.85 -2.34 11.43
N LYS A 78 -0.84 -3.51 10.77
CA LYS A 78 -1.99 -4.03 10.01
C LYS A 78 -3.28 -4.14 10.82
N GLU A 79 -3.19 -4.53 12.09
CA GLU A 79 -4.35 -4.63 12.98
C GLU A 79 -4.91 -3.25 13.35
N ILE A 80 -4.07 -2.21 13.40
CA ILE A 80 -4.49 -0.83 13.64
C ILE A 80 -5.11 -0.25 12.36
N ILE A 81 -4.54 -0.57 11.19
CA ILE A 81 -4.98 -0.04 9.90
C ILE A 81 -6.30 -0.67 9.45
N TRP A 82 -6.46 -1.98 9.62
CA TRP A 82 -7.60 -2.76 9.09
C TRP A 82 -8.41 -3.54 10.14
N GLY A 83 -8.05 -3.51 11.43
CA GLY A 83 -8.72 -4.32 12.47
C GLY A 83 -10.21 -4.04 12.67
N ASP A 84 -10.67 -2.82 12.36
CA ASP A 84 -12.09 -2.43 12.43
C ASP A 84 -12.84 -2.58 11.09
N ILE A 85 -12.16 -3.00 10.02
CA ILE A 85 -12.74 -3.10 8.68
C ILE A 85 -13.12 -4.56 8.42
N ALA A 86 -14.34 -4.78 7.93
CA ALA A 86 -14.90 -6.12 7.72
C ALA A 86 -14.10 -7.02 6.75
N LEU A 87 -13.16 -6.45 5.99
CA LEU A 87 -12.28 -7.15 5.05
C LEU A 87 -10.87 -6.56 5.16
N SER A 88 -10.00 -7.23 5.92
CA SER A 88 -8.57 -6.95 5.88
C SER A 88 -7.96 -7.47 4.56
N PRO A 89 -7.03 -6.73 3.93
CA PRO A 89 -6.38 -7.20 2.72
C PRO A 89 -5.48 -8.40 3.03
N ALA A 90 -5.36 -9.31 2.07
CA ALA A 90 -4.28 -10.28 2.09
C ALA A 90 -2.95 -9.55 1.86
N ILE A 91 -2.07 -9.58 2.85
CA ILE A 91 -0.72 -9.04 2.75
C ILE A 91 0.20 -10.16 2.27
N ILE A 92 0.84 -9.94 1.11
CA ILE A 92 1.72 -10.90 0.46
C ILE A 92 3.10 -10.26 0.37
N ILE A 93 4.06 -10.79 1.12
CA ILE A 93 5.46 -10.34 1.09
C ILE A 93 6.27 -11.37 0.28
N ASP A 94 6.84 -10.94 -0.84
CA ASP A 94 7.68 -11.73 -1.72
C ASP A 94 9.11 -11.21 -1.65
N ASP A 95 9.96 -11.95 -0.95
CA ASP A 95 11.39 -11.66 -0.81
C ASP A 95 12.19 -12.56 -1.75
N HIS A 96 12.78 -11.97 -2.79
CA HIS A 96 13.72 -12.67 -3.67
C HIS A 96 15.19 -12.44 -3.27
N SER A 97 15.48 -11.95 -2.06
CA SER A 97 16.85 -11.66 -1.59
C SER A 97 17.73 -12.89 -1.31
N GLN A 98 17.47 -14.04 -1.94
CA GLN A 98 18.37 -15.18 -1.91
C GLN A 98 18.77 -15.61 -3.32
N TYR A 99 19.47 -14.75 -4.08
CA TYR A 99 20.51 -15.15 -5.04
C TYR A 99 21.52 -14.02 -5.25
#